data_AF-A0A943MJ20-F1
#
_entry.id   AF-A0A943MJ20-F1
#
_cell.length_a   1.000
_cell.length_b   1.000
_cell.length_c   1.000
_cell.angle_alpha   90.00
_cell.angle_beta   90.00
_cell.angle_gamma   90.00
#
_symmetry.space_group_name_H-M   'P 1'
#
loop_
_entity.id
_entity.type
_entity.pdbx_description
1 polymer ?
#
loop_
_entity_poly.entity_id
_entity_poly.type
_entity_poly.pdbx_seq_one_letter_code
_entity_poly.pdbx_strand_id
1 'polypeptide(L)'
;MKKRRLLLSGVSILLMLCLLAGGTMAWFTDTEKVNADFTAGVLDITVEPGKDAETPLSFDNLRPMEYEKFLAEINQAGNGNVSVDGYDPKPVYFQPVVVNNAGTLPVYIELSVEALDMKDVECPENGEKKIEIVKDAQGRETIKQAYSPDHSNVRVACTNGLADVLKLVLFEKVNGSWTVVSDNLNPDSNGKPYTPAMVLPAASGTQTYVIGAYLPDTAGNAYQGKHFHGNVVVNAFQTDEGAGAADMATVQWVMDGKVIGSYLVLFPEGETTMTLTPDLSKLGAGYELVDPNASKVVSKTDKTVSFEVKLQEDGDGSSAEEAIWVRSAEELMSIGNGLDQFYRLGGDIDLSDYNWEPIGGEKTDETFTGGFDGCGYQITGLNIGQDEQTGRSVKTSGQSGAPKYAGLFAYCDGAELKNIVIEAPQVKTSEFGGALVGCANNTRIENCTVNGGTIVWDDTKGSCKLGGLVGDLIGSDSIAKNCSVSAEVTAIGTAKSTVNVGGLVGELYSGTIDSCTFTGNVQMTGSTKEGKTIAVGGLAGWLLGTATDSHVEGKVTNQSTGTAGKIYVGGLAGMLSDPAKDCTAEVEVQNTGKAEEIYIGQVSGNTLA
;
A
#
# COMPACT_ATOMS: atom_id res chain seq x y z
N MET A 1 0.59 -12.40 -77.84
CA MET A 1 0.35 -13.06 -76.52
C MET A 1 1.57 -12.97 -75.59
N LYS A 2 2.06 -11.77 -75.23
CA LYS A 2 3.23 -11.62 -74.33
C LYS A 2 3.04 -10.64 -73.15
N LYS A 3 1.83 -10.10 -72.94
CA LYS A 3 1.54 -9.17 -71.81
C LYS A 3 0.80 -9.82 -70.62
N ARG A 4 0.20 -11.01 -70.78
CA ARG A 4 -0.53 -11.71 -69.69
C ARG A 4 0.31 -12.66 -68.83
N ARG A 5 1.56 -12.95 -69.20
CA ARG A 5 2.45 -13.84 -68.40
C ARG A 5 3.40 -13.11 -67.46
N LEU A 6 3.66 -11.80 -67.67
CA LEU A 6 4.46 -10.99 -66.75
C LEU A 6 3.66 -10.45 -65.56
N LEU A 7 2.35 -10.18 -65.75
CA LEU A 7 1.47 -9.74 -64.67
C LEU A 7 1.19 -10.85 -63.64
N LEU A 8 1.08 -12.11 -64.05
CA LEU A 8 0.89 -13.22 -63.09
C LEU A 8 2.16 -13.52 -62.27
N SER A 9 3.35 -13.35 -62.84
CA SER A 9 4.60 -13.60 -62.10
C SER A 9 4.90 -12.49 -61.08
N GLY A 10 4.51 -11.24 -61.35
CA GLY A 10 4.64 -10.14 -60.40
C GLY A 10 3.69 -10.28 -59.22
N VAL A 11 2.45 -10.71 -59.46
CA VAL A 11 1.45 -10.93 -58.39
C VAL A 11 1.83 -12.12 -57.51
N SER A 12 2.41 -13.19 -58.06
CA SER A 12 2.88 -14.33 -57.25
C SER A 12 4.12 -14.02 -56.42
N ILE A 13 5.05 -13.18 -56.92
CA ILE A 13 6.21 -12.73 -56.12
C ILE A 13 5.77 -11.75 -55.04
N LEU A 14 4.80 -10.87 -55.31
CA LEU A 14 4.22 -9.99 -54.31
C LEU A 14 3.46 -10.79 -53.24
N LEU A 15 2.69 -11.81 -53.62
CA LEU A 15 1.99 -12.71 -52.67
C LEU A 15 2.96 -13.55 -51.85
N MET A 16 4.10 -13.98 -52.43
CA MET A 16 5.12 -14.72 -51.71
C MET A 16 5.96 -13.82 -50.78
N LEU A 17 6.17 -12.55 -51.15
CA LEU A 17 6.71 -11.51 -50.25
C LEU A 17 5.70 -11.13 -49.16
N CYS A 18 4.40 -11.09 -49.45
CA CYS A 18 3.35 -10.87 -48.46
C CYS A 18 3.14 -12.09 -47.55
N LEU A 19 3.42 -13.31 -48.02
CA LEU A 19 3.40 -14.53 -47.19
C LEU A 19 4.70 -14.71 -46.40
N LEU A 20 5.85 -14.21 -46.87
CA LEU A 20 7.09 -14.14 -46.09
C LEU A 20 7.08 -12.99 -45.07
N ALA A 21 6.39 -11.88 -45.36
CA ALA A 21 6.13 -10.80 -44.40
C ALA A 21 4.93 -11.07 -43.49
N GLY A 22 3.98 -11.91 -43.92
CA GLY A 22 2.81 -12.34 -43.14
C GLY A 22 3.02 -13.63 -42.36
N GLY A 23 4.08 -14.39 -42.64
CA GLY A 23 4.42 -15.65 -41.97
C GLY A 23 5.24 -15.50 -40.69
N THR A 24 5.70 -14.29 -40.35
CA THR A 24 6.46 -13.98 -39.12
C THR A 24 5.67 -13.12 -38.13
N MET A 25 4.39 -12.88 -38.37
CA MET A 25 3.56 -11.98 -37.58
C MET A 25 2.17 -12.59 -37.33
N ALA A 26 2.11 -13.85 -36.93
CA ALA A 26 0.92 -14.35 -36.24
C ALA A 26 1.04 -13.95 -34.77
N TRP A 27 0.67 -12.70 -34.47
CA TRP A 27 0.59 -12.21 -33.09
C TRP A 27 -0.66 -12.82 -32.49
N PHE A 28 -0.52 -13.67 -31.48
CA PHE A 28 -1.63 -13.96 -30.60
C PHE A 28 -1.81 -12.74 -29.69
N THR A 29 -2.55 -11.75 -30.17
CA THR A 29 -3.10 -10.67 -29.34
C THR A 29 -4.32 -11.26 -28.65
N ASP A 30 -4.22 -11.61 -27.38
CA ASP A 30 -5.42 -11.84 -26.58
C ASP A 30 -5.98 -10.49 -26.14
N THR A 31 -7.30 -10.33 -26.19
CA THR A 31 -8.01 -9.11 -25.79
C THR A 31 -9.29 -9.57 -25.10
N GLU A 32 -9.30 -9.60 -23.77
CA GLU A 32 -10.39 -10.23 -23.00
C GLU A 32 -11.69 -9.40 -22.99
N LYS A 33 -12.81 -10.10 -23.26
CA LYS A 33 -14.21 -9.80 -22.88
C LYS A 33 -14.94 -11.17 -22.79
N VAL A 34 -15.23 -11.63 -21.57
CA VAL A 34 -15.83 -12.92 -21.08
C VAL A 34 -16.81 -13.64 -22.05
N ASN A 35 -16.91 -14.98 -22.23
CA ASN A 35 -16.68 -16.22 -21.44
C ASN A 35 -16.41 -17.44 -22.39
N ALA A 36 -15.37 -18.28 -22.20
CA ALA A 36 -15.29 -19.74 -22.55
C ALA A 36 -13.90 -20.42 -22.26
N ASP A 37 -13.90 -21.72 -21.94
CA ASP A 37 -12.78 -22.58 -21.48
C ASP A 37 -11.67 -22.94 -22.52
N PHE A 38 -10.39 -23.04 -22.09
CA PHE A 38 -9.31 -23.74 -22.82
C PHE A 38 -8.27 -24.44 -21.91
N THR A 39 -7.60 -25.48 -22.44
CA THR A 39 -6.55 -26.29 -21.76
C THR A 39 -5.22 -26.25 -22.52
N ALA A 40 -4.12 -26.14 -21.76
CA ALA A 40 -2.67 -26.11 -22.09
C ALA A 40 -2.15 -24.88 -22.86
N GLY A 41 -1.35 -24.05 -22.18
CA GLY A 41 -0.78 -22.79 -22.70
C GLY A 41 -1.55 -21.53 -22.28
N VAL A 42 -2.26 -21.57 -21.15
CA VAL A 42 -3.11 -20.48 -20.67
C VAL A 42 -2.24 -19.35 -20.10
N LEU A 43 -2.28 -18.20 -20.77
CA LEU A 43 -1.86 -16.91 -20.23
C LEU A 43 -3.05 -16.33 -19.46
N ASP A 44 -3.08 -16.49 -18.14
CA ASP A 44 -3.93 -15.66 -17.29
C ASP A 44 -3.11 -14.40 -16.97
N ILE A 45 -3.41 -13.28 -17.64
CA ILE A 45 -3.04 -11.97 -17.12
C ILE A 45 -4.27 -11.43 -16.43
N THR A 46 -4.23 -11.48 -15.12
CA THR A 46 -5.24 -10.82 -14.30
C THR A 46 -4.76 -9.41 -14.07
N VAL A 47 -5.18 -8.52 -14.97
CA VAL A 47 -5.47 -7.15 -14.59
C VAL A 47 -6.90 -7.27 -14.07
N GLU A 48 -7.17 -7.08 -12.77
CA GLU A 48 -8.58 -7.03 -12.32
C GLU A 48 -9.18 -5.63 -12.54
N PRO A 49 -9.25 -5.20 -13.80
CA PRO A 49 -10.47 -4.74 -14.44
C PRO A 49 -10.88 -5.76 -15.52
N GLY A 50 -12.01 -6.47 -15.34
CA GLY A 50 -12.55 -7.38 -16.36
C GLY A 50 -13.22 -8.67 -15.89
N LYS A 51 -13.02 -9.11 -14.63
CA LYS A 51 -14.19 -9.59 -13.89
C LYS A 51 -15.07 -8.37 -13.64
N ASP A 52 -16.37 -8.53 -13.49
CA ASP A 52 -17.15 -7.48 -12.83
C ASP A 52 -16.47 -7.20 -11.49
N ALA A 53 -15.57 -6.21 -11.45
CA ALA A 53 -15.29 -5.52 -10.22
C ALA A 53 -16.64 -4.94 -9.84
N GLU A 54 -17.04 -5.10 -8.59
CA GLU A 54 -18.18 -4.36 -8.08
C GLU A 54 -17.97 -2.82 -8.22
N THR A 55 -16.78 -2.35 -8.69
CA THR A 55 -16.39 -0.94 -8.77
C THR A 55 -15.46 -0.59 -9.96
N PRO A 56 -15.87 0.33 -10.87
CA PRO A 56 -15.01 0.93 -11.91
C PRO A 56 -13.89 1.84 -11.36
N LEU A 57 -12.76 1.97 -12.08
CA LEU A 57 -11.74 3.00 -11.82
C LEU A 57 -12.34 4.39 -12.05
N SER A 58 -12.76 5.03 -10.96
CA SER A 58 -13.48 6.30 -11.00
C SER A 58 -12.59 7.42 -10.50
N PHE A 59 -12.50 8.49 -11.29
CA PHE A 59 -11.79 9.71 -10.96
C PHE A 59 -12.79 10.85 -10.88
N ASP A 60 -13.01 11.34 -9.67
CA ASP A 60 -14.10 12.27 -9.39
C ASP A 60 -13.58 13.66 -9.01
N ASN A 61 -14.39 14.67 -9.35
CA ASN A 61 -14.13 16.07 -8.99
C ASN A 61 -12.70 16.54 -9.34
N LEU A 62 -12.24 16.18 -10.54
CA LEU A 62 -10.95 16.59 -11.11
C LEU A 62 -10.84 18.11 -11.21
N ARG A 63 -9.71 18.68 -10.76
CA ARG A 63 -9.50 20.12 -10.72
C ARG A 63 -8.29 20.55 -11.53
N PRO A 64 -8.41 21.63 -12.33
CA PRO A 64 -7.27 22.28 -12.94
C PRO A 64 -6.25 22.72 -11.89
N MET A 65 -5.01 22.29 -12.01
CA MET A 65 -3.91 22.74 -11.13
C MET A 65 -2.56 22.67 -11.85
N GLU A 66 -1.51 23.20 -11.22
CA GLU A 66 -0.14 23.07 -11.72
C GLU A 66 0.36 21.63 -11.54
N TYR A 67 1.16 21.15 -12.48
CA TYR A 67 1.60 19.74 -12.52
C TYR A 67 2.35 19.31 -11.25
N GLU A 68 3.27 20.14 -10.76
CA GLU A 68 4.01 19.87 -9.52
C GLU A 68 3.10 19.81 -8.28
N LYS A 69 2.02 20.59 -8.26
CA LYS A 69 1.03 20.51 -7.18
C LYS A 69 0.27 19.20 -7.25
N PHE A 70 -0.14 18.80 -8.46
CA PHE A 70 -0.74 17.50 -8.67
C PHE A 70 0.18 16.36 -8.22
N LEU A 71 1.47 16.38 -8.57
CA LEU A 71 2.41 15.37 -8.10
C LEU A 71 2.54 15.34 -6.58
N ALA A 72 2.47 16.49 -5.91
CA ALA A 72 2.48 16.57 -4.45
C ALA A 72 1.18 16.07 -3.79
N GLU A 73 0.09 15.91 -4.57
CA GLU A 73 -1.16 15.38 -4.06
C GLU A 73 -1.12 13.86 -3.87
N ILE A 74 -0.21 13.10 -4.49
CA ILE A 74 -0.22 11.64 -4.33
C ILE A 74 0.14 11.24 -2.90
N ASN A 75 -0.75 10.52 -2.23
CA ASN A 75 -0.47 9.99 -0.90
C ASN A 75 0.47 8.76 -0.98
N GLN A 76 1.07 8.38 0.14
CA GLN A 76 1.98 7.23 0.19
C GLN A 76 1.28 5.90 -0.17
N ALA A 77 -0.04 5.81 0.02
CA ALA A 77 -0.86 4.64 -0.33
C ALA A 77 -1.14 4.53 -1.86
N GLY A 78 -1.02 5.62 -2.61
CA GLY A 78 -1.25 5.63 -4.07
C GLY A 78 -2.72 5.60 -4.49
N ASN A 79 -3.66 5.80 -3.56
CA ASN A 79 -5.10 5.68 -3.80
C ASN A 79 -5.90 6.94 -3.42
N GLY A 80 -5.21 8.05 -3.13
CA GLY A 80 -5.87 9.25 -2.64
C GLY A 80 -4.98 10.49 -2.66
N ASN A 81 -5.57 11.60 -2.21
CA ASN A 81 -5.00 12.93 -2.28
C ASN A 81 -4.52 13.43 -0.91
N VAL A 82 -3.38 14.13 -0.86
CA VAL A 82 -2.86 14.78 0.35
C VAL A 82 -3.73 15.98 0.76
N SER A 83 -4.25 16.75 -0.20
CA SER A 83 -5.08 17.94 0.07
C SER A 83 -6.53 17.72 -0.37
N VAL A 84 -7.41 17.40 0.58
CA VAL A 84 -8.85 17.24 0.33
C VAL A 84 -9.74 18.28 1.02
N ASP A 85 -9.15 19.19 1.79
CA ASP A 85 -9.87 20.18 2.60
C ASP A 85 -10.64 21.21 1.77
N GLY A 86 -11.91 21.40 2.14
CA GLY A 86 -12.81 22.38 1.51
C GLY A 86 -13.47 21.89 0.22
N TYR A 87 -13.40 20.60 -0.09
CA TYR A 87 -13.92 20.01 -1.32
C TYR A 87 -15.08 19.03 -1.04
N ASP A 88 -16.23 19.28 -1.67
CA ASP A 88 -17.42 18.41 -1.59
C ASP A 88 -18.06 18.27 -3.00
N PRO A 89 -18.08 17.08 -3.61
CA PRO A 89 -17.44 15.84 -3.14
C PRO A 89 -15.91 15.95 -3.15
N LYS A 90 -15.22 15.06 -2.42
CA LYS A 90 -13.75 15.02 -2.40
C LYS A 90 -13.20 14.67 -3.79
N PRO A 91 -12.08 15.29 -4.23
CA PRO A 91 -11.40 14.85 -5.43
C PRO A 91 -10.86 13.43 -5.28
N VAL A 92 -10.83 12.69 -6.36
CA VAL A 92 -10.14 11.39 -6.48
C VAL A 92 -9.22 11.49 -7.69
N TYR A 93 -7.95 11.84 -7.45
CA TYR A 93 -6.98 11.96 -8.55
C TYR A 93 -6.19 10.68 -8.81
N PHE A 94 -6.06 9.76 -7.86
CA PHE A 94 -5.15 8.61 -7.96
C PHE A 94 -5.88 7.29 -7.70
N GLN A 95 -5.63 6.30 -8.55
CA GLN A 95 -6.18 4.95 -8.41
C GLN A 95 -5.06 3.92 -8.60
N PRO A 96 -4.89 2.95 -7.69
CA PRO A 96 -3.91 1.89 -7.85
C PRO A 96 -4.37 0.87 -8.90
N VAL A 97 -3.42 0.32 -9.64
CA VAL A 97 -3.63 -0.74 -10.63
C VAL A 97 -2.58 -1.82 -10.44
N VAL A 98 -3.01 -3.06 -10.20
CA VAL A 98 -2.12 -4.21 -10.05
C VAL A 98 -2.16 -5.05 -11.32
N VAL A 99 -0.99 -5.37 -11.86
CA VAL A 99 -0.82 -6.26 -13.01
C VAL A 99 -0.18 -7.56 -12.53
N ASN A 100 -0.89 -8.68 -12.72
CA ASN A 100 -0.41 -10.01 -12.34
C ASN A 100 -0.19 -10.89 -13.59
N ASN A 101 0.98 -11.52 -13.67
CA ASN A 101 1.26 -12.59 -14.62
C ASN A 101 1.04 -13.96 -13.95
N ALA A 102 -0.17 -14.50 -14.08
CA ALA A 102 -0.51 -15.85 -13.63
C ALA A 102 -0.24 -16.91 -14.72
N GLY A 103 0.26 -16.51 -15.89
CA GLY A 103 0.68 -17.41 -16.96
C GLY A 103 1.97 -18.15 -16.65
N THR A 104 2.24 -19.22 -17.41
CA THR A 104 3.43 -20.08 -17.22
C THR A 104 4.69 -19.54 -17.90
N LEU A 105 4.62 -18.39 -18.58
CA LEU A 105 5.73 -17.77 -19.29
C LEU A 105 5.89 -16.31 -18.88
N PRO A 106 7.13 -15.77 -18.84
CA PRO A 106 7.33 -14.34 -18.62
C PRO A 106 6.68 -13.49 -19.73
N VAL A 107 6.20 -12.31 -19.38
CA VAL A 107 5.54 -11.39 -20.34
C VAL A 107 6.15 -10.00 -20.32
N TYR A 108 6.30 -9.43 -21.51
CA TYR A 108 6.45 -7.98 -21.67
C TYR A 108 5.06 -7.38 -21.63
N ILE A 109 4.90 -6.25 -20.95
CA ILE A 109 3.64 -5.53 -20.97
C ILE A 109 3.83 -4.14 -21.58
N GLU A 110 2.76 -3.59 -22.11
CA GLU A 110 2.63 -2.19 -22.50
C GLU A 110 1.31 -1.69 -21.94
N LEU A 111 1.37 -0.60 -21.19
CA LEU A 111 0.23 0.08 -20.60
C LEU A 111 -0.17 1.24 -21.50
N SER A 112 -1.45 1.31 -21.88
CA SER A 112 -2.00 2.41 -22.67
C SER A 112 -3.43 2.73 -22.23
N VAL A 113 -4.01 3.76 -22.84
CA VAL A 113 -5.42 4.13 -22.62
C VAL A 113 -6.09 4.32 -23.96
N GLU A 114 -7.29 3.77 -24.07
CA GLU A 114 -8.15 3.91 -25.25
C GLU A 114 -9.49 4.52 -24.86
N ALA A 115 -9.87 5.63 -25.48
CA ALA A 115 -11.18 6.24 -25.30
C ALA A 115 -12.28 5.34 -25.87
N LEU A 116 -13.40 5.21 -25.14
CA LEU A 116 -14.56 4.45 -25.60
C LEU A 116 -15.35 5.24 -26.65
N ASP A 117 -15.99 4.55 -27.61
CA ASP A 117 -17.01 5.18 -28.47
C ASP A 117 -18.25 5.49 -27.62
N MET A 118 -18.57 6.77 -27.45
CA MET A 118 -19.69 7.23 -26.64
C MET A 118 -21.07 6.74 -27.12
N LYS A 119 -21.17 6.13 -28.32
CA LYS A 119 -22.40 5.45 -28.77
C LYS A 119 -22.67 4.14 -28.04
N ASP A 120 -21.62 3.52 -27.49
CA ASP A 120 -21.65 2.17 -26.93
C ASP A 120 -21.56 2.17 -25.39
N VAL A 121 -21.60 3.36 -24.77
CA VAL A 121 -21.40 3.55 -23.32
C VAL A 121 -22.58 4.29 -22.69
N GLU A 122 -23.07 3.76 -21.57
CA GLU A 122 -24.01 4.49 -20.73
C GLU A 122 -23.27 5.51 -19.86
N CYS A 123 -23.67 6.77 -19.97
CA CYS A 123 -23.14 7.85 -19.17
C CYS A 123 -23.57 7.78 -17.69
N PRO A 124 -22.67 8.03 -16.74
CA PRO A 124 -23.03 8.23 -15.33
C PRO A 124 -24.10 9.31 -15.18
N GLU A 125 -25.00 9.13 -14.22
CA GLU A 125 -26.07 10.07 -13.87
C GLU A 125 -26.94 10.54 -15.06
N ASN A 126 -27.05 9.74 -16.11
CA ASN A 126 -27.75 10.04 -17.36
C ASN A 126 -27.14 11.20 -18.19
N GLY A 127 -25.85 11.51 -18.01
CA GLY A 127 -25.11 12.44 -18.88
C GLY A 127 -24.33 13.55 -18.18
N GLU A 128 -23.60 14.31 -18.99
CA GLU A 128 -22.88 15.52 -18.58
C GLU A 128 -23.86 16.63 -18.18
N LYS A 129 -23.45 17.48 -17.24
CA LYS A 129 -24.23 18.66 -16.89
C LYS A 129 -24.23 19.65 -18.06
N LYS A 130 -25.41 20.12 -18.47
CA LYS A 130 -25.50 21.18 -19.49
C LYS A 130 -25.08 22.52 -18.90
N ILE A 131 -23.87 22.94 -19.26
CA ILE A 131 -23.28 24.21 -18.83
C ILE A 131 -23.22 25.19 -20.01
N GLU A 132 -23.59 26.44 -19.74
CA GLU A 132 -23.45 27.56 -20.68
C GLU A 132 -22.42 28.56 -20.14
N ILE A 133 -21.45 28.93 -20.97
CA ILE A 133 -20.50 30.01 -20.65
C ILE A 133 -21.14 31.34 -21.05
N VAL A 134 -21.36 32.22 -20.08
CA VAL A 134 -21.96 33.54 -20.27
C VAL A 134 -21.04 34.63 -19.74
N LYS A 135 -21.09 35.82 -20.32
CA LYS A 135 -20.30 36.96 -19.83
C LYS A 135 -21.11 37.80 -18.87
N ASP A 136 -20.51 38.16 -17.73
CA ASP A 136 -21.12 39.10 -16.80
C ASP A 136 -21.11 40.54 -17.35
N ALA A 137 -21.69 41.47 -16.60
CA ALA A 137 -21.76 42.89 -16.98
C ALA A 137 -20.38 43.57 -17.11
N GLN A 138 -19.32 42.93 -16.63
CA GLN A 138 -17.93 43.38 -16.70
C GLN A 138 -17.13 42.63 -17.77
N GLY A 139 -17.76 41.74 -18.55
CA GLY A 139 -17.16 40.99 -19.65
C GLY A 139 -16.40 39.73 -19.22
N ARG A 140 -16.46 39.32 -17.95
CA ARG A 140 -15.82 38.11 -17.43
C ARG A 140 -16.67 36.88 -17.75
N GLU A 141 -16.03 35.80 -18.16
CA GLU A 141 -16.72 34.52 -18.39
C GLU A 141 -17.14 33.90 -17.07
N THR A 142 -18.42 33.54 -16.99
CA THR A 142 -19.06 32.89 -15.86
C THR A 142 -19.84 31.69 -16.37
N ILE A 143 -20.07 30.72 -15.49
CA ILE A 143 -20.78 29.49 -15.83
C ILE A 143 -22.21 29.58 -15.34
N LYS A 144 -23.14 29.21 -16.21
CA LYS A 144 -24.55 29.01 -15.86
C LYS A 144 -24.92 27.55 -16.10
N GLN A 145 -25.26 26.86 -15.01
CA GLN A 145 -25.87 25.53 -15.06
C GLN A 145 -27.32 25.65 -15.55
N ALA A 146 -27.70 24.86 -16.54
CA ALA A 146 -29.09 24.76 -16.97
C ALA A 146 -29.90 23.86 -16.02
N TYR A 147 -31.07 24.35 -15.61
CA TYR A 147 -32.02 23.62 -14.77
C TYR A 147 -33.36 23.45 -15.50
N SER A 148 -33.98 22.30 -15.29
CA SER A 148 -35.36 22.02 -15.71
C SER A 148 -36.35 22.84 -14.85
N PRO A 149 -37.63 22.97 -15.26
CA PRO A 149 -38.64 23.70 -14.48
C PRO A 149 -38.86 23.21 -13.04
N ASP A 150 -38.49 21.95 -12.76
CA ASP A 150 -38.52 21.32 -11.43
C ASP A 150 -37.22 21.53 -10.63
N HIS A 151 -36.29 22.36 -11.12
CA HIS A 151 -34.97 22.64 -10.56
C HIS A 151 -33.99 21.45 -10.57
N SER A 152 -34.27 20.38 -11.36
CA SER A 152 -33.28 19.33 -11.62
C SER A 152 -32.24 19.77 -12.67
N ASN A 153 -31.03 19.22 -12.60
CA ASN A 153 -29.97 19.50 -13.58
C ASN A 153 -30.36 19.01 -14.97
N VAL A 154 -30.27 19.87 -15.98
CA VAL A 154 -30.38 19.44 -17.38
C VAL A 154 -29.13 18.66 -17.77
N ARG A 155 -29.30 17.42 -18.21
CA ARG A 155 -28.23 16.53 -18.66
C ARG A 155 -28.15 16.47 -20.19
N VAL A 156 -26.94 16.29 -20.72
CA VAL A 156 -26.66 16.01 -22.14
C VAL A 156 -25.81 14.76 -22.26
N ALA A 157 -25.87 14.06 -23.40
CA ALA A 157 -25.04 12.88 -23.62
C ALA A 157 -23.54 13.24 -23.47
N CYS A 158 -22.75 12.34 -22.87
CA CYS A 158 -21.32 12.58 -22.76
C CYS A 158 -20.66 12.48 -24.11
N THR A 159 -19.58 13.24 -24.26
CA THR A 159 -18.91 13.43 -25.55
C THR A 159 -17.43 13.07 -25.49
N ASN A 160 -16.97 12.47 -24.38
CA ASN A 160 -15.55 12.44 -24.01
C ASN A 160 -14.93 13.84 -24.02
N GLY A 161 -15.67 14.82 -23.49
CA GLY A 161 -15.30 16.24 -23.55
C GLY A 161 -14.03 16.63 -22.78
N LEU A 162 -13.41 15.69 -22.07
CA LEU A 162 -12.09 15.87 -21.43
C LEU A 162 -10.93 15.25 -22.23
N ALA A 163 -11.19 14.53 -23.34
CA ALA A 163 -10.19 13.71 -24.02
C ALA A 163 -8.94 14.48 -24.47
N ASP A 164 -9.09 15.70 -24.95
CA ASP A 164 -7.99 16.53 -25.46
C ASP A 164 -7.18 17.25 -24.36
N VAL A 165 -7.68 17.28 -23.12
CA VAL A 165 -7.06 18.00 -21.99
C VAL A 165 -6.63 17.10 -20.84
N LEU A 166 -7.32 15.98 -20.61
CA LEU A 166 -7.04 15.04 -19.53
C LEU A 166 -5.69 14.38 -19.72
N LYS A 167 -4.86 14.43 -18.69
CA LYS A 167 -3.59 13.71 -18.62
C LYS A 167 -3.75 12.51 -17.69
N LEU A 168 -3.23 11.37 -18.10
CA LEU A 168 -3.22 10.15 -17.30
C LEU A 168 -1.77 9.79 -16.97
N VAL A 169 -1.32 10.20 -15.78
CA VAL A 169 0.05 10.07 -15.31
C VAL A 169 0.22 8.69 -14.66
N LEU A 170 1.26 7.95 -15.02
CA LEU A 170 1.55 6.64 -14.47
C LEU A 170 2.69 6.73 -13.46
N PHE A 171 2.50 6.15 -12.29
CA PHE A 171 3.50 6.07 -11.23
C PHE A 171 3.87 4.62 -10.93
N GLU A 172 5.14 4.43 -10.56
CA GLU A 172 5.69 3.17 -10.05
C GLU A 172 6.38 3.43 -8.70
N LYS A 173 6.34 2.45 -7.79
CA LYS A 173 6.98 2.60 -6.49
C LYS A 173 8.48 2.30 -6.62
N VAL A 174 9.30 3.32 -6.39
CA VAL A 174 10.77 3.23 -6.38
C VAL A 174 11.27 3.69 -5.02
N ASN A 175 11.97 2.82 -4.29
CA ASN A 175 12.53 3.11 -2.96
C ASN A 175 11.47 3.67 -1.98
N GLY A 176 10.28 3.06 -1.99
CA GLY A 176 9.16 3.45 -1.12
C GLY A 176 8.37 4.68 -1.57
N SER A 177 8.80 5.38 -2.63
CA SER A 177 8.14 6.60 -3.13
C SER A 177 7.53 6.40 -4.52
N TRP A 178 6.36 6.99 -4.76
CA TRP A 178 5.72 6.98 -6.08
C TRP A 178 6.48 7.88 -7.04
N THR A 179 7.05 7.29 -8.09
CA THR A 179 7.84 7.97 -9.12
C THR A 179 7.07 7.94 -10.43
N VAL A 180 6.98 9.08 -11.11
CA VAL A 180 6.36 9.16 -12.43
C VAL A 180 7.19 8.37 -13.44
N VAL A 181 6.57 7.40 -14.09
CA VAL A 181 7.19 6.58 -15.16
C VAL A 181 6.59 6.86 -16.54
N SER A 182 5.39 7.45 -16.58
CA SER A 182 4.81 8.06 -17.77
C SER A 182 4.05 9.34 -17.39
N ASP A 183 4.31 10.44 -18.07
CA ASP A 183 3.68 11.73 -17.83
C ASP A 183 2.28 11.84 -18.45
N ASN A 184 1.97 11.04 -19.48
CA ASN A 184 0.64 10.98 -20.06
C ASN A 184 0.40 9.71 -20.90
N LEU A 185 -0.56 8.89 -20.49
CA LEU A 185 -1.05 7.73 -21.23
C LEU A 185 -2.22 8.05 -22.18
N ASN A 186 -2.88 9.19 -22.04
CA ASN A 186 -4.05 9.54 -22.87
C ASN A 186 -3.62 10.02 -24.27
N PRO A 187 -3.86 9.26 -25.35
CA PRO A 187 -3.41 9.62 -26.70
C PRO A 187 -4.10 10.87 -27.25
N ASP A 188 -5.36 11.12 -26.87
CA ASP A 188 -6.13 12.28 -27.35
C ASP A 188 -5.57 13.61 -26.85
N SER A 189 -4.79 13.57 -25.76
CA SER A 189 -4.05 14.72 -25.22
C SER A 189 -2.53 14.62 -25.47
N ASN A 190 -2.10 13.93 -26.53
CA ASN A 190 -0.70 13.69 -26.92
C ASN A 190 0.10 12.76 -26.00
N GLY A 191 -0.57 11.85 -25.28
CA GLY A 191 0.06 10.78 -24.51
C GLY A 191 0.60 9.66 -25.38
N LYS A 192 1.39 8.76 -24.78
CA LYS A 192 1.95 7.59 -25.44
C LYS A 192 1.82 6.36 -24.54
N PRO A 193 1.73 5.15 -25.13
CA PRO A 193 1.85 3.91 -24.37
C PRO A 193 3.17 3.87 -23.58
N TYR A 194 3.13 3.22 -22.42
CA TYR A 194 4.26 3.00 -21.55
C TYR A 194 4.65 1.52 -21.56
N THR A 195 5.88 1.23 -21.96
CA THR A 195 6.47 -0.11 -21.87
C THR A 195 7.41 -0.14 -20.67
N PRO A 196 7.12 -0.91 -19.60
CA PRO A 196 8.04 -1.06 -18.49
C PRO A 196 9.35 -1.70 -18.95
N ALA A 197 10.45 -1.31 -18.32
CA ALA A 197 11.76 -1.89 -18.60
C ALA A 197 11.92 -3.33 -18.06
N MET A 198 10.95 -3.85 -17.32
CA MET A 198 10.98 -5.18 -16.71
C MET A 198 10.02 -6.16 -17.38
N VAL A 199 10.39 -7.43 -17.36
CA VAL A 199 9.52 -8.55 -17.76
C VAL A 199 8.85 -9.08 -16.50
N LEU A 200 7.53 -9.29 -16.53
CA LEU A 200 6.82 -9.91 -15.40
C LEU A 200 7.09 -11.43 -15.42
N PRO A 201 7.72 -12.01 -14.37
CA PRO A 201 7.99 -13.44 -14.30
C PRO A 201 6.71 -14.28 -14.37
N ALA A 202 6.82 -15.50 -14.90
CA ALA A 202 5.73 -16.47 -14.91
C ALA A 202 5.24 -16.78 -13.48
N ALA A 203 3.94 -16.99 -13.32
CA ALA A 203 3.23 -17.44 -12.12
C ALA A 203 3.35 -16.58 -10.84
N SER A 204 4.38 -15.74 -10.71
CA SER A 204 4.66 -14.93 -9.53
C SER A 204 4.97 -13.46 -9.83
N GLY A 205 4.87 -13.05 -11.10
CA GLY A 205 5.15 -11.67 -11.50
C GLY A 205 3.98 -10.75 -11.15
N THR A 206 4.17 -9.89 -10.16
CA THR A 206 3.21 -8.85 -9.78
C THR A 206 3.90 -7.49 -9.86
N GLN A 207 3.21 -6.52 -10.44
CA GLN A 207 3.65 -5.12 -10.43
C GLN A 207 2.47 -4.20 -10.14
N THR A 208 2.68 -3.29 -9.19
CA THR A 208 1.70 -2.27 -8.83
C THR A 208 2.08 -0.93 -9.44
N TYR A 209 1.10 -0.30 -10.08
CA TYR A 209 1.15 1.06 -10.59
C TYR A 209 0.10 1.91 -9.90
N VAL A 210 0.21 3.22 -10.05
CA VAL A 210 -0.86 4.17 -9.76
C VAL A 210 -1.13 4.98 -11.02
N ILE A 211 -2.41 5.10 -11.39
CA ILE A 211 -2.85 6.00 -12.45
C ILE A 211 -3.38 7.26 -11.79
N GLY A 212 -2.77 8.38 -12.13
CA GLY A 212 -3.18 9.71 -11.72
C GLY A 212 -3.90 10.46 -12.84
N ALA A 213 -5.09 10.98 -12.59
CA ALA A 213 -5.84 11.81 -13.53
C ALA A 213 -5.60 13.31 -13.25
N TYR A 214 -4.98 13.98 -14.20
CA TYR A 214 -4.55 15.38 -14.08
C TYR A 214 -5.21 16.28 -15.12
N LEU A 215 -5.76 17.40 -14.67
CA LEU A 215 -6.20 18.51 -15.52
C LEU A 215 -5.19 19.66 -15.38
N PRO A 216 -4.58 20.13 -16.49
CA PRO A 216 -3.73 21.31 -16.47
C PRO A 216 -4.46 22.55 -15.93
N ASP A 217 -3.76 23.46 -15.25
CA ASP A 217 -4.25 24.77 -14.81
C ASP A 217 -4.85 25.63 -15.95
N THR A 218 -4.45 25.37 -17.18
CA THR A 218 -5.01 25.96 -18.41
C THR A 218 -6.37 25.39 -18.82
N ALA A 219 -6.86 24.31 -18.18
CA ALA A 219 -8.18 23.76 -18.39
C ALA A 219 -9.25 24.73 -17.86
N GLY A 220 -9.77 25.55 -18.77
CA GLY A 220 -10.76 26.57 -18.44
C GLY A 220 -12.19 26.02 -18.26
N ASN A 221 -13.11 26.95 -18.04
CA ASN A 221 -14.55 26.74 -17.81
C ASN A 221 -15.27 25.83 -18.83
N ALA A 222 -14.72 25.64 -20.02
CA ALA A 222 -15.29 24.79 -21.08
C ALA A 222 -15.28 23.29 -20.73
N TYR A 223 -14.37 22.85 -19.85
CA TYR A 223 -14.23 21.46 -19.42
C TYR A 223 -15.03 21.13 -18.16
N GLN A 224 -15.68 22.11 -17.54
CA GLN A 224 -16.45 21.88 -16.33
C GLN A 224 -17.64 20.97 -16.61
N GLY A 225 -17.84 19.95 -15.77
CA GLY A 225 -18.92 18.97 -15.89
C GLY A 225 -18.82 18.04 -17.11
N LYS A 226 -17.65 18.01 -17.78
CA LYS A 226 -17.33 17.07 -18.86
C LYS A 226 -16.75 15.77 -18.30
N HIS A 227 -16.96 14.67 -19.01
CA HIS A 227 -16.46 13.36 -18.62
C HIS A 227 -15.45 12.83 -19.64
N PHE A 228 -14.64 11.88 -19.21
CA PHE A 228 -13.86 10.99 -20.06
C PHE A 228 -14.22 9.55 -19.72
N HIS A 229 -14.48 8.74 -20.74
CA HIS A 229 -14.76 7.32 -20.64
C HIS A 229 -13.76 6.58 -21.51
N GLY A 230 -12.93 5.74 -20.89
CA GLY A 230 -11.88 5.01 -21.56
C GLY A 230 -11.52 3.73 -20.81
N ASN A 231 -10.80 2.85 -21.49
CA ASN A 231 -10.22 1.65 -20.91
C ASN A 231 -8.73 1.89 -20.66
N VAL A 232 -8.24 1.45 -19.50
CA VAL A 232 -6.81 1.18 -19.34
C VAL A 232 -6.55 -0.15 -20.03
N VAL A 233 -5.65 -0.15 -21.00
CA VAL A 233 -5.31 -1.32 -21.82
C VAL A 233 -3.94 -1.82 -21.39
N VAL A 234 -3.86 -3.11 -21.07
CA VAL A 234 -2.61 -3.80 -20.81
C VAL A 234 -2.38 -4.76 -21.97
N ASN A 235 -1.54 -4.35 -22.92
CA ASN A 235 -1.07 -5.23 -23.96
C ASN A 235 0.03 -6.10 -23.38
N ALA A 236 -0.08 -7.41 -23.56
CA ALA A 236 0.94 -8.33 -23.10
C ALA A 236 1.48 -9.16 -24.25
N PHE A 237 2.80 -9.21 -24.33
CA PHE A 237 3.53 -9.90 -25.35
C PHE A 237 4.25 -11.07 -24.69
N GLN A 238 3.70 -12.27 -24.87
CA GLN A 238 4.43 -13.51 -24.64
C GLN A 238 5.48 -13.65 -25.75
N THR A 239 6.72 -13.94 -25.36
CA THR A 239 7.76 -14.24 -26.35
C THR A 239 7.53 -15.64 -26.91
N ASP A 240 7.28 -15.74 -28.21
CA ASP A 240 7.52 -16.96 -28.98
C ASP A 240 9.00 -17.35 -28.84
N GLU A 241 9.32 -18.62 -29.03
CA GLU A 241 10.72 -19.08 -28.97
C GLU A 241 11.52 -18.46 -30.13
N GLY A 242 12.09 -17.25 -29.92
CA GLY A 242 12.91 -16.53 -30.90
C GLY A 242 12.49 -15.12 -31.33
N ALA A 243 11.41 -14.52 -30.80
CA ALA A 243 11.10 -13.10 -31.04
C ALA A 243 11.97 -12.20 -30.14
N GLY A 244 12.85 -11.39 -30.73
CA GLY A 244 13.90 -10.67 -30.01
C GLY A 244 13.37 -9.69 -28.98
N ALA A 245 13.52 -10.05 -27.69
CA ALA A 245 13.47 -9.16 -26.55
C ALA A 245 14.22 -7.85 -26.84
N ALA A 246 13.68 -6.71 -26.36
CA ALA A 246 14.46 -5.49 -26.25
C ALA A 246 15.81 -5.85 -25.63
N ASP A 247 16.91 -5.48 -26.30
CA ASP A 247 18.23 -5.81 -25.80
C ASP A 247 18.40 -5.07 -24.48
N MET A 248 18.46 -5.84 -23.40
CA MET A 248 18.65 -5.35 -22.04
C MET A 248 19.92 -5.99 -21.48
N ALA A 249 20.64 -5.22 -20.69
CA ALA A 249 21.69 -5.73 -19.85
C ALA A 249 21.12 -6.07 -18.47
N THR A 250 21.47 -7.24 -17.96
CA THR A 250 21.28 -7.59 -16.56
C THR A 250 22.47 -7.06 -15.77
N VAL A 251 22.21 -6.14 -14.84
CA VAL A 251 23.17 -5.74 -13.82
C VAL A 251 22.93 -6.59 -12.59
N GLN A 252 23.96 -7.28 -12.12
CA GLN A 252 23.89 -8.16 -10.97
C GLN A 252 24.80 -7.68 -9.85
N TRP A 253 24.32 -7.84 -8.63
CA TRP A 253 25.10 -7.68 -7.41
C TRP A 253 25.63 -9.06 -7.01
N VAL A 254 26.94 -9.16 -6.87
CA VAL A 254 27.61 -10.41 -6.49
C VAL A 254 28.30 -10.21 -5.15
N MET A 255 28.09 -11.14 -4.24
CA MET A 255 28.77 -11.20 -2.95
C MET A 255 29.28 -12.63 -2.76
N ASP A 256 30.57 -12.78 -2.49
CA ASP A 256 31.24 -14.08 -2.35
C ASP A 256 30.96 -15.06 -3.52
N GLY A 257 30.86 -14.53 -4.74
CA GLY A 257 30.58 -15.31 -5.94
C GLY A 257 29.11 -15.75 -6.12
N LYS A 258 28.20 -15.32 -5.25
CA LYS A 258 26.75 -15.56 -5.36
C LYS A 258 26.03 -14.28 -5.79
N VAL A 259 25.10 -14.40 -6.74
CA VAL A 259 24.20 -13.29 -7.11
C VAL A 259 23.20 -13.06 -5.97
N ILE A 260 23.15 -11.85 -5.43
CA ILE A 260 22.26 -11.47 -4.33
C ILE A 260 21.13 -10.53 -4.76
N GLY A 261 21.21 -9.99 -5.97
CA GLY A 261 20.19 -9.14 -6.55
C GLY A 261 20.54 -8.75 -7.97
N SER A 262 19.56 -8.23 -8.70
CA SER A 262 19.77 -7.75 -10.06
C SER A 262 18.73 -6.74 -10.48
N TYR A 263 19.08 -5.89 -11.43
CA TYR A 263 18.14 -5.01 -12.13
C TYR A 263 18.49 -4.96 -13.60
N LEU A 264 17.53 -4.55 -14.44
CA LEU A 264 17.69 -4.49 -15.88
C LEU A 264 17.98 -3.05 -16.32
N VAL A 265 18.85 -2.91 -17.33
CA VAL A 265 19.14 -1.64 -18.00
C VAL A 265 18.96 -1.81 -19.50
N LEU A 266 18.16 -0.94 -20.11
CA LEU A 266 17.88 -0.97 -21.54
C LEU A 266 19.08 -0.49 -22.35
N PHE A 267 19.43 -1.18 -23.46
CA PHE A 267 20.40 -0.66 -24.41
C PHE A 267 19.84 0.58 -25.12
N PRO A 268 20.61 1.68 -25.24
CA PRO A 268 20.20 2.82 -26.05
C PRO A 268 19.88 2.40 -27.50
N GLU A 269 18.90 3.07 -28.11
CA GLU A 269 18.48 2.74 -29.47
C GLU A 269 19.64 2.88 -30.47
N GLY A 270 19.87 1.84 -31.28
CA GLY A 270 20.95 1.80 -32.27
C GLY A 270 22.34 1.46 -31.72
N GLU A 271 22.54 1.42 -30.40
CA GLU A 271 23.83 1.07 -29.80
C GLU A 271 24.00 -0.45 -29.68
N THR A 272 25.22 -0.95 -29.86
CA THR A 272 25.56 -2.38 -29.67
C THR A 272 26.24 -2.68 -28.35
N THR A 273 26.71 -1.64 -27.67
CA THR A 273 27.42 -1.67 -26.40
C THR A 273 26.99 -0.49 -25.54
N MET A 274 27.05 -0.61 -24.22
CA MET A 274 26.94 0.53 -23.32
C MET A 274 27.86 0.35 -22.11
N THR A 275 28.20 1.46 -21.47
CA THR A 275 28.98 1.48 -20.23
C THR A 275 28.01 1.61 -19.06
N LEU A 276 28.06 0.65 -18.15
CA LEU A 276 27.20 0.63 -16.97
C LEU A 276 28.00 0.99 -15.72
N THR A 277 27.38 1.79 -14.87
CA THR A 277 27.82 2.07 -13.51
C THR A 277 26.79 1.48 -12.54
N PRO A 278 27.24 0.91 -11.42
CA PRO A 278 26.36 0.32 -10.42
C PRO A 278 25.50 1.39 -9.72
N ASP A 279 24.17 1.27 -9.82
CA ASP A 279 23.22 2.09 -9.05
C ASP A 279 22.92 1.42 -7.70
N LEU A 280 23.71 1.76 -6.67
CA LEU A 280 23.52 1.24 -5.31
C LEU A 280 22.12 1.52 -4.72
N SER A 281 21.37 2.50 -5.24
CA SER A 281 19.99 2.72 -4.78
C SER A 281 19.02 1.59 -5.18
N LYS A 282 19.44 0.72 -6.10
CA LYS A 282 18.74 -0.51 -6.52
C LYS A 282 19.17 -1.74 -5.71
N LEU A 283 20.10 -1.57 -4.77
CA LEU A 283 20.49 -2.58 -3.81
C LEU A 283 19.97 -2.13 -2.44
N GLY A 284 19.47 -3.08 -1.64
CA GLY A 284 18.88 -2.72 -0.35
C GLY A 284 19.88 -2.09 0.62
N ALA A 285 19.38 -1.47 1.69
CA ALA A 285 20.22 -0.88 2.74
C ALA A 285 21.12 -1.95 3.40
N GLY A 286 22.38 -1.61 3.71
CA GLY A 286 23.32 -2.54 4.38
C GLY A 286 24.39 -3.15 3.48
N TYR A 287 24.39 -2.81 2.20
CA TYR A 287 25.43 -3.19 1.25
C TYR A 287 26.24 -1.98 0.78
N GLU A 288 27.47 -2.23 0.37
CA GLU A 288 28.32 -1.27 -0.31
C GLU A 288 29.11 -1.93 -1.45
N LEU A 289 29.51 -1.12 -2.42
CA LEU A 289 30.36 -1.56 -3.51
C LEU A 289 31.77 -1.86 -3.00
N VAL A 290 32.35 -2.97 -3.46
CA VAL A 290 33.78 -3.25 -3.24
C VAL A 290 34.64 -2.21 -3.96
N ASP A 291 34.21 -1.76 -5.14
CA ASP A 291 34.80 -0.64 -5.88
C ASP A 291 33.73 0.42 -6.19
N PRO A 292 33.72 1.57 -5.48
CA PRO A 292 32.75 2.64 -5.69
C PRO A 292 32.81 3.30 -7.07
N ASN A 293 33.94 3.16 -7.78
CA ASN A 293 34.14 3.73 -9.11
C ASN A 293 34.03 2.66 -10.22
N ALA A 294 33.53 1.47 -9.90
CA ALA A 294 33.42 0.39 -10.84
C ALA A 294 32.57 0.80 -12.05
N SER A 295 33.08 0.49 -13.23
CA SER A 295 32.35 0.66 -14.48
C SER A 295 32.71 -0.48 -15.42
N LYS A 296 31.72 -0.99 -16.14
CA LYS A 296 31.88 -2.15 -17.01
C LYS A 296 31.13 -1.93 -18.31
N VAL A 297 31.75 -2.33 -19.42
CA VAL A 297 31.14 -2.31 -20.75
C VAL A 297 30.37 -3.60 -20.95
N VAL A 298 29.11 -3.48 -21.35
CA VAL A 298 28.23 -4.61 -21.68
C VAL A 298 27.85 -4.54 -23.15
N SER A 299 27.57 -5.67 -23.79
CA SER A 299 27.25 -5.75 -25.22
C SER A 299 25.97 -6.52 -25.46
N LYS A 300 25.37 -6.37 -26.64
CA LYS A 300 24.19 -7.17 -27.02
C LYS A 300 24.48 -8.68 -27.10
N THR A 301 25.75 -9.08 -27.20
CA THR A 301 26.18 -10.48 -27.21
C THR A 301 26.51 -11.03 -25.83
N ASP A 302 26.90 -10.15 -24.90
CA ASP A 302 27.19 -10.47 -23.51
C ASP A 302 26.45 -9.48 -22.63
N LYS A 303 25.23 -9.87 -22.27
CA LYS A 303 24.20 -9.01 -21.67
C LYS A 303 24.25 -8.99 -20.14
N THR A 304 25.25 -9.60 -19.51
CA THR A 304 25.32 -9.65 -18.04
C THR A 304 26.55 -8.92 -17.56
N VAL A 305 26.35 -8.05 -16.57
CA VAL A 305 27.43 -7.39 -15.86
C VAL A 305 27.24 -7.60 -14.37
N SER A 306 28.32 -7.97 -13.69
CA SER A 306 28.31 -8.21 -12.24
C SER A 306 29.15 -7.15 -11.54
N PHE A 307 28.64 -6.58 -10.45
CA PHE A 307 29.39 -5.71 -9.56
C PHE A 307 29.53 -6.39 -8.21
N GLU A 308 30.77 -6.44 -7.71
CA GLU A 308 31.07 -7.02 -6.40
C GLU A 308 30.63 -6.05 -5.31
N VAL A 309 29.88 -6.58 -4.35
CA VAL A 309 29.38 -5.87 -3.19
C VAL A 309 29.77 -6.63 -1.92
N LYS A 310 29.82 -5.89 -0.82
CA LYS A 310 30.04 -6.43 0.51
C LYS A 310 28.99 -5.86 1.45
N LEU A 311 28.81 -6.52 2.58
CA LEU A 311 28.05 -5.97 3.69
C LEU A 311 28.79 -4.73 4.22
N GLN A 312 28.05 -3.68 4.53
CA GLN A 312 28.59 -2.57 5.30
C GLN A 312 29.05 -3.09 6.66
N GLU A 313 30.12 -2.51 7.19
CA GLU A 313 30.57 -2.82 8.54
C GLU A 313 29.54 -2.32 9.56
N ASP A 314 29.43 -3.02 10.68
CA ASP A 314 28.57 -2.60 11.78
C ASP A 314 29.16 -1.34 12.43
N GLY A 315 28.29 -0.38 12.77
CA GLY A 315 28.65 0.68 13.70
C GLY A 315 28.72 0.17 15.14
N ASP A 316 28.94 1.07 16.09
CA ASP A 316 29.02 0.74 17.52
C ASP A 316 27.68 0.85 18.27
N GLY A 317 26.62 1.23 17.57
CA GLY A 317 25.27 1.41 18.08
C GLY A 317 25.09 2.68 18.91
N SER A 318 26.06 3.61 18.93
CA SER A 318 26.00 4.83 19.75
C SER A 318 25.08 5.91 19.19
N SER A 319 24.76 5.87 17.89
CA SER A 319 23.83 6.78 17.23
C SER A 319 23.16 6.14 16.03
N ALA A 320 22.17 6.83 15.46
CA ALA A 320 21.50 6.38 14.24
C ALA A 320 22.46 6.23 13.05
N GLU A 321 23.52 7.04 12.97
CA GLU A 321 24.55 6.99 11.93
C GLU A 321 25.51 5.80 12.13
N GLU A 322 25.88 5.52 13.37
CA GLU A 322 26.75 4.40 13.77
C GLU A 322 25.93 3.17 14.18
N ALA A 323 24.79 2.93 13.52
CA ALA A 323 23.90 1.84 13.88
C ALA A 323 24.50 0.46 13.59
N ILE A 324 24.14 -0.53 14.41
CA ILE A 324 24.49 -1.94 14.22
C ILE A 324 23.53 -2.54 13.17
N TRP A 325 24.07 -3.22 12.16
CA TRP A 325 23.24 -3.88 11.16
C TRP A 325 22.75 -5.23 11.66
N VAL A 326 21.47 -5.51 11.41
CA VAL A 326 20.77 -6.74 11.76
C VAL A 326 20.38 -7.46 10.47
N ARG A 327 20.93 -8.64 10.26
CA ARG A 327 20.85 -9.42 9.01
C ARG A 327 20.33 -10.84 9.22
N SER A 328 20.07 -11.23 10.46
CA SER A 328 19.53 -12.54 10.84
C SER A 328 18.58 -12.44 12.02
N ALA A 329 17.76 -13.47 12.20
CA ALA A 329 16.88 -13.59 13.36
C ALA A 329 17.68 -13.63 14.68
N GLU A 330 18.84 -14.29 14.70
CA GLU A 330 19.74 -14.34 15.86
C GLU A 330 20.27 -12.97 16.26
N GLU A 331 20.66 -12.16 15.29
CA GLU A 331 21.10 -10.78 15.52
C GLU A 331 19.94 -9.91 16.04
N LEU A 332 18.73 -10.08 15.47
CA LEU A 332 17.54 -9.37 15.94
C LEU A 332 17.20 -9.73 17.40
N MET A 333 17.26 -11.02 17.77
CA MET A 333 17.08 -11.46 19.16
C MET A 333 18.18 -10.93 20.09
N SER A 334 19.40 -10.73 19.58
CA SER A 334 20.54 -10.27 20.38
C SER A 334 20.44 -8.80 20.79
N ILE A 335 19.54 -8.02 20.19
CA ILE A 335 19.21 -6.64 20.60
C ILE A 335 18.85 -6.56 22.09
N GLY A 336 18.29 -7.63 22.67
CA GLY A 336 18.00 -7.71 24.10
C GLY A 336 19.22 -7.47 25.01
N ASN A 337 20.45 -7.54 24.49
CA ASN A 337 21.68 -7.27 25.23
C ASN A 337 22.18 -5.81 25.11
N GLY A 338 21.57 -5.00 24.25
CA GLY A 338 21.97 -3.63 23.93
C GLY A 338 20.75 -2.75 23.70
N LEU A 339 19.89 -2.65 24.71
CA LEU A 339 18.57 -2.02 24.61
C LEU A 339 18.60 -0.49 24.41
N ASP A 340 19.75 0.14 24.63
CA ASP A 340 20.01 1.57 24.45
C ASP A 340 20.72 1.92 23.14
N GLN A 341 21.01 0.92 22.30
CA GLN A 341 21.77 1.07 21.06
C GLN A 341 20.86 1.27 19.83
N PHE A 342 21.47 1.72 18.73
CA PHE A 342 20.80 1.95 17.45
C PHE A 342 21.06 0.79 16.47
N TYR A 343 20.01 0.38 15.77
CA TYR A 343 20.00 -0.77 14.87
C TYR A 343 19.35 -0.46 13.52
N ARG A 344 19.81 -1.15 12.47
CA ARG A 344 19.24 -1.10 11.11
C ARG A 344 19.09 -2.50 10.53
N LEU A 345 17.97 -2.80 9.88
CA LEU A 345 17.88 -4.04 9.10
C LEU A 345 18.77 -3.96 7.86
N GLY A 346 19.58 -4.99 7.62
CA GLY A 346 20.41 -5.17 6.42
C GLY A 346 19.82 -6.16 5.41
N GLY A 347 18.60 -6.63 5.65
CA GLY A 347 17.88 -7.62 4.85
C GLY A 347 16.55 -7.99 5.50
N ASP A 348 15.70 -8.69 4.75
CA ASP A 348 14.48 -9.29 5.28
C ASP A 348 14.83 -10.33 6.37
N ILE A 349 14.02 -10.39 7.42
CA ILE A 349 14.18 -11.30 8.55
C ILE A 349 12.98 -12.25 8.64
N ASP A 350 13.25 -13.55 8.68
CA ASP A 350 12.24 -14.59 8.91
C ASP A 350 12.36 -15.12 10.35
N LEU A 351 11.29 -14.97 11.12
CA LEU A 351 11.18 -15.42 12.51
C LEU A 351 10.42 -16.74 12.67
N SER A 352 10.04 -17.41 11.57
CA SER A 352 9.15 -18.59 11.59
C SER A 352 9.70 -19.77 12.43
N ASP A 353 11.02 -19.89 12.55
CA ASP A 353 11.68 -20.93 13.36
C ASP A 353 11.75 -20.58 14.85
N TYR A 354 11.31 -19.38 15.25
CA TYR A 354 11.40 -18.86 16.60
C TYR A 354 10.01 -18.64 17.18
N ASN A 355 9.87 -18.99 18.46
CA ASN A 355 8.79 -18.46 19.27
C ASN A 355 9.30 -17.15 19.86
N TRP A 356 8.75 -16.04 19.39
CA TRP A 356 9.34 -14.74 19.62
C TRP A 356 9.20 -14.31 21.09
N GLU A 357 10.33 -13.97 21.70
CA GLU A 357 10.37 -13.27 22.97
C GLU A 357 10.49 -11.77 22.67
N PRO A 358 9.50 -10.95 23.04
CA PRO A 358 9.52 -9.52 22.76
C PRO A 358 10.80 -8.83 23.27
N ILE A 359 11.36 -7.92 22.47
CA ILE A 359 12.57 -7.17 22.85
C ILE A 359 12.23 -6.17 23.95
N GLY A 360 13.04 -6.17 25.01
CA GLY A 360 12.81 -5.37 26.21
C GLY A 360 11.93 -6.08 27.24
N GLY A 361 11.69 -5.41 28.37
CA GLY A 361 11.05 -5.98 29.55
C GLY A 361 10.25 -4.95 30.35
N GLU A 362 9.62 -5.43 31.43
CA GLU A 362 8.72 -4.61 32.25
C GLU A 362 9.46 -3.63 33.18
N LYS A 363 10.72 -3.92 33.52
CA LYS A 363 11.50 -3.03 34.39
C LYS A 363 12.07 -1.86 33.60
N THR A 364 12.23 -0.72 34.25
CA THR A 364 12.76 0.50 33.64
C THR A 364 14.17 0.31 33.06
N ASP A 365 15.00 -0.56 33.62
CA ASP A 365 16.33 -0.91 33.11
C ASP A 365 16.31 -2.04 32.06
N GLU A 366 15.12 -2.55 31.73
CA GLU A 366 14.89 -3.57 30.72
C GLU A 366 14.09 -3.00 29.53
N THR A 367 13.73 -1.71 29.51
CA THR A 367 13.02 -1.10 28.36
C THR A 367 13.97 -0.85 27.19
N PHE A 368 13.46 -0.97 25.96
CA PHE A 368 14.19 -0.52 24.78
C PHE A 368 14.15 1.01 24.69
N THR A 369 15.32 1.66 24.71
CA THR A 369 15.47 3.13 24.64
C THR A 369 16.25 3.59 23.41
N GLY A 370 16.74 2.63 22.61
CA GLY A 370 17.54 2.89 21.42
C GLY A 370 16.71 3.23 20.18
N GLY A 371 17.36 3.12 19.02
CA GLY A 371 16.71 3.31 17.71
C GLY A 371 16.65 2.03 16.89
N PHE A 372 15.57 1.82 16.16
CA PHE A 372 15.42 0.70 15.25
C PHE A 372 14.83 1.16 13.92
N ASP A 373 15.63 1.06 12.85
CA ASP A 373 15.23 1.42 11.50
C ASP A 373 15.13 0.17 10.61
N GLY A 374 13.92 -0.19 10.21
CA GLY A 374 13.67 -1.34 9.35
C GLY A 374 14.20 -1.16 7.93
N CYS A 375 14.58 0.05 7.52
CA CYS A 375 15.11 0.36 6.19
C CYS A 375 14.21 -0.12 5.02
N GLY A 376 12.92 -0.35 5.29
CA GLY A 376 11.96 -0.90 4.32
C GLY A 376 12.02 -2.42 4.12
N TYR A 377 12.87 -3.13 4.84
CA TYR A 377 12.89 -4.60 4.87
C TYR A 377 11.75 -5.16 5.70
N GLN A 378 11.41 -6.42 5.42
CA GLN A 378 10.27 -7.11 6.01
C GLN A 378 10.72 -8.01 7.17
N ILE A 379 9.90 -8.05 8.22
CA ILE A 379 9.96 -9.04 9.28
C ILE A 379 8.75 -9.96 9.10
N THR A 380 9.01 -11.23 8.85
CA THR A 380 8.00 -12.28 8.63
C THR A 380 8.05 -13.30 9.76
N GLY A 381 7.00 -14.13 9.90
CA GLY A 381 7.01 -15.23 10.85
C GLY A 381 6.96 -14.83 12.33
N LEU A 382 6.59 -13.58 12.64
CA LEU A 382 6.47 -13.10 14.03
C LEU A 382 5.34 -13.85 14.76
N ASN A 383 5.70 -14.79 15.62
CA ASN A 383 4.77 -15.61 16.39
C ASN A 383 5.01 -15.42 17.90
N ILE A 384 4.00 -14.95 18.64
CA ILE A 384 4.08 -14.70 20.09
C ILE A 384 2.91 -15.39 20.81
N GLY A 385 3.22 -16.15 21.86
CA GLY A 385 2.20 -16.63 22.79
C GLY A 385 1.30 -17.77 22.28
N GLN A 386 1.69 -18.44 21.19
CA GLN A 386 1.06 -19.70 20.76
C GLN A 386 1.80 -20.92 21.34
N ASP A 387 1.05 -21.85 21.96
CA ASP A 387 1.26 -23.31 21.83
C ASP A 387 0.10 -24.11 22.47
N GLU A 388 -0.74 -24.77 21.68
CA GLU A 388 -1.66 -25.82 22.18
C GLU A 388 -1.38 -27.23 21.60
N GLN A 389 -0.40 -27.42 20.71
CA GLN A 389 -0.17 -28.72 20.05
C GLN A 389 1.31 -29.20 19.97
N THR A 390 2.31 -28.39 20.31
CA THR A 390 3.75 -28.73 20.17
C THR A 390 4.52 -28.96 21.47
N GLY A 391 3.99 -28.60 22.64
CA GLY A 391 4.66 -28.84 23.93
C GLY A 391 5.94 -28.04 24.14
N ARG A 392 6.09 -26.87 23.50
CA ARG A 392 7.22 -25.95 23.66
C ARG A 392 6.73 -24.65 24.30
N SER A 393 6.84 -24.60 25.63
CA SER A 393 6.57 -23.39 26.43
C SER A 393 7.43 -22.21 25.96
N VAL A 394 6.82 -21.02 25.77
CA VAL A 394 7.58 -19.77 25.95
C VAL A 394 7.94 -19.71 27.43
N LYS A 395 9.23 -19.73 27.73
CA LYS A 395 9.72 -19.30 29.03
C LYS A 395 9.89 -17.78 28.96
N THR A 396 8.79 -17.04 29.01
CA THR A 396 8.90 -15.69 29.58
C THR A 396 9.39 -15.91 31.00
N SER A 397 10.42 -15.18 31.43
CA SER A 397 11.07 -15.26 32.74
C SER A 397 10.17 -15.77 33.91
N GLY A 398 10.03 -17.10 34.03
CA GLY A 398 9.25 -17.77 35.08
C GLY A 398 7.71 -17.75 35.00
N GLN A 399 7.06 -17.38 33.88
CA GLN A 399 5.59 -17.38 33.78
C GLN A 399 5.03 -18.32 32.70
N SER A 400 3.98 -19.07 33.03
CA SER A 400 3.18 -19.84 32.08
C SER A 400 2.06 -18.95 31.49
N GLY A 401 2.05 -18.75 30.17
CA GLY A 401 0.99 -18.02 29.46
C GLY A 401 1.52 -16.99 28.46
N ALA A 402 0.61 -16.27 27.80
CA ALA A 402 0.95 -15.19 26.89
C ALA A 402 1.65 -14.03 27.64
N PRO A 403 2.67 -13.37 27.04
CA PRO A 403 3.38 -12.27 27.68
C PRO A 403 2.44 -11.11 27.99
N LYS A 404 2.74 -10.39 29.08
CA LYS A 404 2.01 -9.18 29.49
C LYS A 404 2.16 -8.06 28.46
N TYR A 405 3.35 -7.90 27.91
CA TYR A 405 3.68 -6.94 26.85
C TYR A 405 4.07 -7.72 25.61
N ALA A 406 3.29 -7.60 24.54
CA ALA A 406 3.50 -8.36 23.31
C ALA A 406 3.64 -7.44 22.10
N GLY A 407 4.55 -7.84 21.22
CA GLY A 407 4.92 -7.19 19.96
C GLY A 407 6.35 -7.58 19.61
N LEU A 408 6.88 -7.04 18.52
CA LEU A 408 8.31 -7.12 18.25
C LEU A 408 9.11 -6.62 19.46
N PHE A 409 8.65 -5.53 20.07
CA PHE A 409 9.12 -4.97 21.33
C PHE A 409 8.06 -5.12 22.45
N ALA A 410 8.51 -5.42 23.66
CA ALA A 410 7.66 -5.42 24.86
C ALA A 410 7.35 -4.00 25.31
N TYR A 411 8.38 -3.26 25.73
CA TYR A 411 8.27 -1.92 26.29
C TYR A 411 9.37 -1.03 25.69
N CYS A 412 8.97 0.08 25.07
CA CYS A 412 9.87 1.14 24.62
C CYS A 412 9.75 2.41 25.50
N ASP A 413 10.86 3.04 25.85
CA ASP A 413 10.89 4.31 26.59
C ASP A 413 11.89 5.29 25.94
N GLY A 414 11.40 6.38 25.35
CA GLY A 414 12.26 7.34 24.64
C GLY A 414 12.84 6.82 23.32
N ALA A 415 12.33 5.71 22.78
CA ALA A 415 12.89 5.05 21.60
C ALA A 415 12.46 5.68 20.27
N GLU A 416 13.21 5.36 19.20
CA GLU A 416 12.88 5.71 17.82
C GLU A 416 12.68 4.45 16.97
N LEU A 417 11.46 4.19 16.50
CA LEU A 417 11.12 3.04 15.67
C LEU A 417 10.65 3.54 14.30
N LYS A 418 11.32 3.17 13.21
CA LYS A 418 10.94 3.67 11.88
C LYS A 418 11.16 2.71 10.73
N ASN A 419 10.36 2.89 9.67
CA ASN A 419 10.47 2.15 8.41
C ASN A 419 10.41 0.62 8.58
N ILE A 420 9.64 0.15 9.57
CA ILE A 420 9.50 -1.27 9.91
C ILE A 420 8.29 -1.84 9.17
N VAL A 421 8.47 -2.97 8.49
CA VAL A 421 7.37 -3.71 7.86
C VAL A 421 7.25 -5.07 8.54
N ILE A 422 6.07 -5.37 9.09
CA ILE A 422 5.76 -6.67 9.71
C ILE A 422 4.68 -7.37 8.88
N GLU A 423 5.00 -8.55 8.38
CA GLU A 423 4.12 -9.33 7.51
C GLU A 423 3.44 -10.46 8.29
N ALA A 424 2.10 -10.47 8.23
CA ALA A 424 1.21 -11.47 8.78
C ALA A 424 1.51 -11.92 10.25
N PRO A 425 1.77 -11.00 11.20
CA PRO A 425 2.14 -11.38 12.56
C PRO A 425 1.03 -12.15 13.28
N GLN A 426 1.41 -13.06 14.17
CA GLN A 426 0.51 -13.81 15.04
C GLN A 426 0.85 -13.52 16.50
N VAL A 427 0.17 -12.54 17.10
CA VAL A 427 0.49 -12.05 18.43
C VAL A 427 -0.61 -12.40 19.42
N LYS A 428 -0.24 -13.06 20.52
CA LYS A 428 -1.11 -13.27 21.68
C LYS A 428 -0.53 -12.57 22.91
N THR A 429 -1.34 -11.78 23.62
CA THR A 429 -0.97 -11.06 24.84
C THR A 429 -1.90 -11.34 26.01
N SER A 430 -1.43 -11.10 27.23
CA SER A 430 -2.23 -11.12 28.46
C SER A 430 -2.62 -9.74 29.00
N GLU A 431 -2.04 -8.63 28.52
CA GLU A 431 -2.47 -7.29 28.97
C GLU A 431 -2.31 -6.21 27.89
N PHE A 432 -1.08 -5.96 27.44
CA PHE A 432 -0.70 -4.93 26.47
C PHE A 432 -0.21 -5.60 25.19
N GLY A 433 -0.84 -5.32 24.05
CA GLY A 433 -0.48 -5.99 22.79
C GLY A 433 -0.59 -5.09 21.57
N GLY A 434 0.44 -5.17 20.73
CA GLY A 434 0.48 -4.68 19.36
C GLY A 434 1.40 -5.53 18.52
N ALA A 435 1.36 -5.44 17.19
CA ALA A 435 2.33 -6.13 16.35
C ALA A 435 3.75 -5.59 16.60
N LEU A 436 3.88 -4.27 16.79
CA LEU A 436 5.17 -3.63 16.94
C LEU A 436 5.57 -3.47 18.42
N VAL A 437 4.71 -2.87 19.26
CA VAL A 437 5.05 -2.60 20.66
C VAL A 437 3.90 -2.94 21.61
N GLY A 438 4.21 -3.59 22.74
CA GLY A 438 3.26 -3.73 23.84
C GLY A 438 2.92 -2.39 24.49
N CYS A 439 3.93 -1.70 25.02
CA CYS A 439 3.82 -0.37 25.63
C CYS A 439 4.90 0.58 25.11
N ALA A 440 4.50 1.77 24.67
CA ALA A 440 5.38 2.80 24.12
C ALA A 440 5.27 4.08 24.95
N ASN A 441 6.33 4.43 25.67
CA ASN A 441 6.44 5.64 26.47
C ASN A 441 7.40 6.65 25.82
N ASN A 442 6.97 7.89 25.63
CA ASN A 442 7.73 8.93 24.92
C ASN A 442 8.46 8.41 23.66
N THR A 443 7.83 7.50 22.92
CA THR A 443 8.45 6.75 21.83
C THR A 443 7.92 7.26 20.49
N ARG A 444 8.82 7.43 19.52
CA ARG A 444 8.47 7.88 18.17
C ARG A 444 8.40 6.69 17.23
N ILE A 445 7.21 6.42 16.68
CA ILE A 445 6.93 5.34 15.76
C ILE A 445 6.53 5.96 14.42
N GLU A 446 7.37 5.82 13.40
CA GLU A 446 7.22 6.53 12.12
C GLU A 446 7.33 5.60 10.91
N ASN A 447 6.43 5.73 9.93
CA ASN A 447 6.49 4.96 8.68
C ASN A 447 6.50 3.43 8.90
N CYS A 448 5.75 2.92 9.87
CA CYS A 448 5.70 1.50 10.18
C CYS A 448 4.43 0.86 9.60
N THR A 449 4.56 -0.34 9.04
CA THR A 449 3.47 -1.06 8.37
C THR A 449 3.29 -2.46 8.96
N VAL A 450 2.03 -2.84 9.20
CA VAL A 450 1.63 -4.20 9.58
C VAL A 450 0.64 -4.71 8.54
N ASN A 451 1.06 -5.70 7.77
CA ASN A 451 0.30 -6.27 6.66
C ASN A 451 -0.36 -7.59 7.06
N GLY A 452 -1.68 -7.59 7.21
CA GLY A 452 -2.46 -8.74 7.64
C GLY A 452 -2.07 -9.26 9.04
N GLY A 453 -2.36 -10.54 9.29
CA GLY A 453 -2.07 -11.18 10.58
C GLY A 453 -3.17 -11.00 11.62
N THR A 454 -2.90 -11.44 12.85
CA THR A 454 -3.86 -11.42 13.96
C THR A 454 -3.19 -10.99 15.26
N ILE A 455 -3.80 -10.05 15.96
CA ILE A 455 -3.40 -9.59 17.29
C ILE A 455 -4.52 -9.91 18.27
N VAL A 456 -4.22 -10.76 19.25
CA VAL A 456 -5.20 -11.37 20.14
C VAL A 456 -4.88 -11.10 21.60
N TRP A 457 -5.86 -10.57 22.33
CA TRP A 457 -5.83 -10.59 23.79
C TRP A 457 -6.71 -11.72 24.31
N ASP A 458 -6.12 -12.60 25.12
CA ASP A 458 -6.78 -13.78 25.68
C ASP A 458 -6.17 -14.11 27.04
N ASP A 459 -6.67 -13.42 28.06
CA ASP A 459 -6.40 -13.75 29.45
C ASP A 459 -7.65 -13.56 30.32
N THR A 460 -7.60 -14.05 31.54
CA THR A 460 -8.63 -13.93 32.58
C THR A 460 -8.19 -13.02 33.73
N LYS A 461 -7.07 -12.33 33.55
CA LYS A 461 -6.43 -11.45 34.54
C LYS A 461 -6.14 -10.09 33.89
N GLY A 462 -5.79 -9.11 34.71
CA GLY A 462 -5.34 -7.79 34.22
C GLY A 462 -6.41 -6.93 33.55
N SER A 463 -5.92 -5.86 32.93
CA SER A 463 -6.63 -5.04 31.95
C SER A 463 -6.43 -5.60 30.52
N CYS A 464 -7.13 -5.04 29.55
CA CYS A 464 -6.88 -5.32 28.13
C CYS A 464 -6.61 -3.99 27.44
N LYS A 465 -5.40 -3.82 26.90
CA LYS A 465 -5.02 -2.70 26.02
C LYS A 465 -4.43 -3.27 24.74
N LEU A 466 -5.27 -3.39 23.73
CA LEU A 466 -4.96 -4.12 22.51
C LEU A 466 -5.09 -3.20 21.30
N GLY A 467 -3.99 -2.98 20.61
CA GLY A 467 -3.94 -2.30 19.31
C GLY A 467 -3.36 -3.21 18.25
N GLY A 468 -3.56 -2.89 16.98
CA GLY A 468 -2.89 -3.60 15.90
C GLY A 468 -1.40 -3.24 15.78
N LEU A 469 -1.02 -1.99 16.10
CA LEU A 469 0.37 -1.53 16.13
C LEU A 469 0.95 -1.50 17.55
N VAL A 470 0.23 -0.84 18.48
CA VAL A 470 0.68 -0.58 19.85
C VAL A 470 -0.42 -0.88 20.87
N GLY A 471 -0.08 -1.55 21.97
CA GLY A 471 -1.05 -1.77 23.05
C GLY A 471 -1.39 -0.48 23.81
N ASP A 472 -0.38 0.16 24.39
CA ASP A 472 -0.50 1.40 25.19
C ASP A 472 0.52 2.43 24.71
N LEU A 473 0.04 3.61 24.32
CA LEU A 473 0.86 4.74 23.87
C LEU A 473 0.73 5.89 24.88
N ILE A 474 1.82 6.13 25.62
CA ILE A 474 1.86 7.01 26.80
C ILE A 474 3.04 8.00 26.72
N GLY A 475 3.01 9.05 27.53
CA GLY A 475 4.00 10.14 27.47
C GLY A 475 3.61 11.22 26.46
N SER A 476 3.93 12.49 26.73
CA SER A 476 3.51 13.61 25.88
C SER A 476 4.21 13.62 24.52
N ASP A 477 5.41 13.02 24.47
CA ASP A 477 6.29 13.05 23.29
C ASP A 477 6.11 11.80 22.42
N SER A 478 5.20 10.90 22.82
CA SER A 478 4.86 9.72 22.03
C SER A 478 4.11 10.09 20.76
N ILE A 479 4.51 9.46 19.66
CA ILE A 479 3.88 9.65 18.35
C ILE A 479 3.81 8.33 17.59
N ALA A 480 2.64 8.06 17.00
CA ALA A 480 2.49 7.12 15.89
C ALA A 480 2.17 7.94 14.63
N LYS A 481 3.08 7.94 13.65
CA LYS A 481 2.98 8.77 12.46
C LYS A 481 3.19 7.98 11.18
N ASN A 482 2.36 8.23 10.17
CA ASN A 482 2.45 7.57 8.85
C ASN A 482 2.46 6.04 8.96
N CYS A 483 1.70 5.49 9.91
CA CYS A 483 1.65 4.05 10.13
C CYS A 483 0.41 3.44 9.49
N SER A 484 0.53 2.22 8.96
CA SER A 484 -0.57 1.48 8.34
C SER A 484 -0.71 0.09 8.94
N VAL A 485 -1.94 -0.31 9.26
CA VAL A 485 -2.23 -1.62 9.85
C VAL A 485 -3.46 -2.26 9.20
N SER A 486 -3.31 -3.50 8.75
CA SER A 486 -4.41 -4.33 8.21
C SER A 486 -4.63 -5.63 9.00
N ALA A 487 -4.00 -5.77 10.16
CA ALA A 487 -4.16 -6.93 11.04
C ALA A 487 -5.56 -6.99 11.67
N GLU A 488 -6.05 -8.21 11.90
CA GLU A 488 -7.27 -8.45 12.67
C GLU A 488 -7.00 -8.32 14.18
N VAL A 489 -7.75 -7.47 14.88
CA VAL A 489 -7.57 -7.20 16.31
C VAL A 489 -8.73 -7.78 17.11
N THR A 490 -8.47 -8.79 17.94
CA THR A 490 -9.52 -9.54 18.65
C THR A 490 -9.25 -9.69 20.14
N ALA A 491 -10.19 -9.27 20.99
CA ALA A 491 -10.18 -9.52 22.43
C ALA A 491 -11.23 -10.58 22.81
N ILE A 492 -10.77 -11.73 23.31
CA ILE A 492 -11.62 -12.91 23.61
C ILE A 492 -11.68 -13.30 25.10
N GLY A 493 -10.76 -12.78 25.93
CA GLY A 493 -10.63 -13.16 27.34
C GLY A 493 -11.66 -12.54 28.30
N THR A 494 -11.42 -12.64 29.62
CA THR A 494 -12.26 -12.05 30.68
C THR A 494 -11.45 -11.10 31.55
N ALA A 495 -11.54 -9.80 31.28
CA ALA A 495 -10.73 -8.79 31.96
C ALA A 495 -11.21 -8.55 33.40
N LYS A 496 -10.26 -8.27 34.32
CA LYS A 496 -10.59 -7.86 35.70
C LYS A 496 -10.76 -6.33 35.84
N SER A 497 -10.43 -5.60 34.79
CA SER A 497 -10.44 -4.14 34.71
C SER A 497 -10.94 -3.67 33.34
N THR A 498 -10.67 -2.41 33.00
CA THR A 498 -11.01 -1.79 31.73
C THR A 498 -10.48 -2.58 30.53
N VAL A 499 -11.28 -2.61 29.47
CA VAL A 499 -10.93 -3.17 28.17
C VAL A 499 -10.90 -2.05 27.15
N ASN A 500 -9.75 -1.83 26.53
CA ASN A 500 -9.52 -0.86 25.46
C ASN A 500 -8.99 -1.63 24.25
N VAL A 501 -9.77 -1.66 23.18
CA VAL A 501 -9.41 -2.34 21.92
C VAL A 501 -9.48 -1.33 20.78
N GLY A 502 -8.34 -1.10 20.14
CA GLY A 502 -8.19 -0.21 18.98
C GLY A 502 -7.66 -0.97 17.77
N GLY A 503 -7.96 -0.52 16.56
CA GLY A 503 -7.32 -1.08 15.37
C GLY A 503 -5.85 -0.68 15.26
N LEU A 504 -5.48 0.55 15.62
CA LEU A 504 -4.08 1.00 15.63
C LEU A 504 -3.48 0.92 17.04
N VAL A 505 -4.11 1.59 18.01
CA VAL A 505 -3.61 1.73 19.39
C VAL A 505 -4.67 1.30 20.40
N GLY A 506 -4.35 0.43 21.35
CA GLY A 506 -5.32 0.06 22.39
C GLY A 506 -5.77 1.25 23.22
N GLU A 507 -4.80 1.92 23.85
CA GLU A 507 -5.01 3.17 24.58
C GLU A 507 -3.95 4.21 24.21
N LEU A 508 -4.41 5.40 23.83
CA LEU A 508 -3.59 6.60 23.70
C LEU A 508 -3.86 7.47 24.92
N TYR A 509 -3.07 7.33 25.98
CA TYR A 509 -3.24 8.12 27.20
C TYR A 509 -2.75 9.56 27.03
N SER A 510 -1.66 9.74 26.29
CA SER A 510 -1.11 11.04 25.91
C SER A 510 -0.24 10.86 24.66
N GLY A 511 -0.01 11.94 23.91
CA GLY A 511 0.75 11.90 22.66
C GLY A 511 -0.15 12.05 21.44
N THR A 512 0.36 11.64 20.29
CA THR A 512 -0.26 11.91 18.98
C THR A 512 -0.36 10.67 18.10
N ILE A 513 -1.51 10.48 17.45
CA ILE A 513 -1.65 9.65 16.26
C ILE A 513 -1.82 10.59 15.06
N ASP A 514 -0.96 10.50 14.06
CA ASP A 514 -0.94 11.42 12.92
C ASP A 514 -0.83 10.66 11.60
N SER A 515 -1.69 10.94 10.64
CA SER A 515 -1.57 10.40 9.27
C SER A 515 -1.52 8.86 9.24
N CYS A 516 -2.27 8.19 10.12
CA CYS A 516 -2.26 6.73 10.25
C CYS A 516 -3.50 6.09 9.61
N THR A 517 -3.38 4.86 9.15
CA THR A 517 -4.47 4.11 8.52
C THR A 517 -4.67 2.74 9.17
N PHE A 518 -5.93 2.37 9.40
CA PHE A 518 -6.31 1.01 9.78
C PHE A 518 -7.37 0.46 8.81
N THR A 519 -7.19 -0.77 8.30
CA THR A 519 -8.13 -1.43 7.36
C THR A 519 -8.55 -2.83 7.77
N GLY A 520 -8.10 -3.31 8.94
CA GLY A 520 -8.52 -4.61 9.49
C GLY A 520 -9.89 -4.54 10.17
N ASN A 521 -10.29 -5.60 10.88
CA ASN A 521 -11.43 -5.54 11.78
C ASN A 521 -11.03 -5.55 13.26
N VAL A 522 -11.85 -4.89 14.07
CA VAL A 522 -11.73 -4.85 15.54
C VAL A 522 -12.90 -5.58 16.17
N GLN A 523 -12.61 -6.56 17.01
CA GLN A 523 -13.61 -7.45 17.60
C GLN A 523 -13.40 -7.63 19.11
N MET A 524 -14.43 -7.39 19.90
CA MET A 524 -14.48 -7.73 21.32
C MET A 524 -15.58 -8.76 21.57
N THR A 525 -15.21 -9.99 21.93
CA THR A 525 -16.16 -11.09 22.22
C THR A 525 -16.05 -11.61 23.65
N GLY A 526 -14.98 -11.23 24.34
CA GLY A 526 -14.72 -11.55 25.73
C GLY A 526 -15.68 -10.88 26.73
N SER A 527 -15.27 -10.75 27.99
CA SER A 527 -16.04 -10.01 29.00
C SER A 527 -15.14 -9.13 29.88
N THR A 528 -15.76 -8.32 30.72
CA THR A 528 -15.07 -7.60 31.80
C THR A 528 -15.80 -7.80 33.12
N LYS A 529 -15.11 -7.54 34.23
CA LYS A 529 -15.70 -7.52 35.57
C LYS A 529 -16.87 -6.54 35.64
N GLU A 530 -17.92 -6.91 36.37
CA GLU A 530 -19.09 -6.07 36.65
C GLU A 530 -18.68 -4.66 37.13
N GLY A 531 -19.35 -3.64 36.60
CA GLY A 531 -19.06 -2.23 36.87
C GLY A 531 -17.82 -1.66 36.15
N LYS A 532 -17.15 -2.43 35.28
CA LYS A 532 -16.02 -1.95 34.46
C LYS A 532 -16.41 -1.56 33.04
N THR A 533 -15.50 -0.87 32.37
CA THR A 533 -15.73 -0.29 31.03
C THR A 533 -15.13 -1.17 29.95
N ILE A 534 -15.85 -1.28 28.83
CA ILE A 534 -15.36 -1.77 27.55
C ILE A 534 -15.39 -0.60 26.57
N ALA A 535 -14.27 -0.31 25.93
CA ALA A 535 -14.11 0.70 24.90
C ALA A 535 -13.49 0.06 23.66
N VAL A 536 -14.21 0.12 22.53
CA VAL A 536 -13.80 -0.49 21.26
C VAL A 536 -13.85 0.58 20.17
N GLY A 537 -12.75 0.78 19.46
CA GLY A 537 -12.67 1.74 18.35
C GLY A 537 -11.80 1.26 17.20
N GLY A 538 -12.03 1.79 16.00
CA GLY A 538 -11.25 1.41 14.83
C GLY A 538 -9.84 2.00 14.81
N LEU A 539 -9.63 3.23 15.31
CA LEU A 539 -8.30 3.81 15.52
C LEU A 539 -7.78 3.48 16.91
N ALA A 540 -8.57 3.80 17.94
CA ALA A 540 -8.19 3.59 19.32
C ALA A 540 -9.34 3.12 20.23
N GLY A 541 -9.04 2.28 21.21
CA GLY A 541 -10.00 1.90 22.25
C GLY A 541 -10.35 3.11 23.13
N TRP A 542 -9.33 3.74 23.70
CA TRP A 542 -9.45 5.02 24.38
C TRP A 542 -8.42 6.03 23.85
N LEU A 543 -8.92 7.16 23.39
CA LEU A 543 -8.17 8.27 22.83
C LEU A 543 -8.27 9.48 23.77
N LEU A 544 -7.26 9.63 24.63
CA LEU A 544 -7.08 10.76 25.55
C LEU A 544 -6.09 11.80 24.99
N GLY A 545 -5.15 11.38 24.14
CA GLY A 545 -4.27 12.28 23.38
C GLY A 545 -4.95 12.91 22.15
N THR A 546 -4.15 13.27 21.15
CA THR A 546 -4.65 13.86 19.90
C THR A 546 -4.57 12.87 18.74
N ALA A 547 -5.56 12.92 17.84
CA ALA A 547 -5.48 12.26 16.55
C ALA A 547 -5.73 13.25 15.40
N THR A 548 -4.88 13.18 14.37
CA THR A 548 -4.93 14.02 13.18
C THR A 548 -4.84 13.19 11.90
N ASP A 549 -5.54 13.61 10.85
CA ASP A 549 -5.36 13.14 9.47
C ASP A 549 -5.37 11.60 9.31
N SER A 550 -6.09 10.90 10.19
CA SER A 550 -6.05 9.43 10.28
C SER A 550 -7.33 8.80 9.75
N HIS A 551 -7.20 7.64 9.14
CA HIS A 551 -8.29 6.95 8.44
C HIS A 551 -8.50 5.54 8.96
N VAL A 552 -9.76 5.12 9.02
CA VAL A 552 -10.16 3.79 9.47
C VAL A 552 -11.22 3.24 8.51
N GLU A 553 -10.99 2.04 8.01
CA GLU A 553 -11.94 1.21 7.28
C GLU A 553 -12.10 -0.15 7.97
N GLY A 554 -13.12 -0.92 7.55
CA GLY A 554 -13.39 -2.25 8.07
C GLY A 554 -14.57 -2.27 9.05
N LYS A 555 -14.49 -3.12 10.08
CA LYS A 555 -15.60 -3.34 11.03
C LYS A 555 -15.14 -3.19 12.47
N VAL A 556 -15.99 -2.56 13.28
CA VAL A 556 -15.80 -2.42 14.72
C VAL A 556 -16.98 -3.08 15.43
N THR A 557 -16.71 -4.22 16.07
CA THR A 557 -17.77 -5.03 16.68
C THR A 557 -17.52 -5.30 18.15
N ASN A 558 -18.55 -5.05 18.97
CA ASN A 558 -18.60 -5.51 20.35
C ASN A 558 -19.71 -6.55 20.52
N GLN A 559 -19.31 -7.78 20.79
CA GLN A 559 -20.18 -8.91 21.11
C GLN A 559 -19.85 -9.45 22.50
N SER A 560 -19.41 -8.56 23.40
CA SER A 560 -18.97 -8.95 24.73
C SER A 560 -20.04 -9.72 25.51
N THR A 561 -19.58 -10.73 26.24
CA THR A 561 -20.41 -11.55 27.12
C THR A 561 -20.49 -10.93 28.53
N GLY A 562 -21.47 -11.38 29.31
CA GLY A 562 -21.70 -10.87 30.67
C GLY A 562 -22.43 -9.51 30.69
N THR A 563 -22.19 -8.70 31.72
CA THR A 563 -22.76 -7.36 31.86
C THR A 563 -21.67 -6.40 32.36
N ALA A 564 -21.24 -5.50 31.50
CA ALA A 564 -20.27 -4.46 31.84
C ALA A 564 -20.94 -3.30 32.61
N GLY A 565 -20.15 -2.45 33.24
CA GLY A 565 -20.65 -1.17 33.73
C GLY A 565 -20.97 -0.24 32.57
N LYS A 566 -19.99 0.00 31.69
CA LYS A 566 -20.16 0.85 30.50
C LYS A 566 -19.60 0.19 29.25
N ILE A 567 -20.28 0.38 28.13
CA ILE A 567 -19.80 0.02 26.79
C ILE A 567 -19.73 1.28 25.93
N TYR A 568 -18.58 1.49 25.30
CA TYR A 568 -18.34 2.51 24.29
C TYR A 568 -17.87 1.86 23.00
N VAL A 569 -18.61 2.02 21.91
CA VAL A 569 -18.22 1.50 20.59
C VAL A 569 -18.25 2.64 19.59
N GLY A 570 -17.08 3.03 19.08
CA GLY A 570 -16.94 4.11 18.11
C GLY A 570 -16.29 3.63 16.83
N GLY A 571 -16.64 4.23 15.69
CA GLY A 571 -15.94 3.89 14.45
C GLY A 571 -14.48 4.32 14.48
N LEU A 572 -14.18 5.54 14.95
CA LEU A 572 -12.82 6.02 15.15
C LEU A 572 -12.28 5.65 16.55
N ALA A 573 -13.01 6.02 17.61
CA ALA A 573 -12.55 5.81 18.98
C ALA A 573 -13.68 5.31 19.88
N GLY A 574 -13.40 4.27 20.68
CA GLY A 574 -14.36 3.82 21.70
C GLY A 574 -14.68 4.96 22.64
N MET A 575 -13.68 5.41 23.40
CA MET A 575 -13.76 6.64 24.19
C MET A 575 -12.89 7.73 23.56
N LEU A 576 -13.46 8.91 23.36
CA LEU A 576 -12.77 10.10 22.87
C LEU A 576 -12.86 11.19 23.94
N SER A 577 -11.71 11.71 24.38
CA SER A 577 -11.64 12.79 25.39
C SER A 577 -11.33 14.14 24.76
N ASP A 578 -10.43 14.20 23.78
CA ASP A 578 -10.14 15.39 22.99
C ASP A 578 -10.61 15.22 21.53
N PRO A 579 -10.97 16.29 20.81
CA PRO A 579 -11.42 16.19 19.43
C PRO A 579 -10.35 15.59 18.52
N ALA A 580 -10.70 14.55 17.77
CA ALA A 580 -9.93 14.12 16.61
C ALA A 580 -10.16 15.11 15.46
N LYS A 581 -9.07 15.56 14.83
CA LYS A 581 -9.10 16.54 13.74
C LYS A 581 -8.82 15.83 12.42
N ASP A 582 -9.63 16.09 11.40
CA ASP A 582 -9.45 15.57 10.04
C ASP A 582 -9.30 14.04 9.96
N CYS A 583 -9.84 13.34 10.97
CA CYS A 583 -9.89 11.89 11.02
C CYS A 583 -11.21 11.39 10.42
N THR A 584 -11.15 10.26 9.71
CA THR A 584 -12.31 9.65 9.06
C THR A 584 -12.44 8.19 9.46
N ALA A 585 -13.68 7.73 9.58
CA ALA A 585 -14.00 6.34 9.88
C ALA A 585 -15.14 5.89 8.96
N GLU A 586 -14.83 4.99 8.04
CA GLU A 586 -15.75 4.36 7.09
C GLU A 586 -15.95 2.91 7.50
N VAL A 587 -16.58 2.72 8.66
CA VAL A 587 -16.65 1.42 9.32
C VAL A 587 -18.07 1.01 9.67
N GLU A 588 -18.29 -0.30 9.64
CA GLU A 588 -19.50 -0.89 10.21
C GLU A 588 -19.35 -1.01 11.74
N VAL A 589 -20.13 -0.24 12.49
CA VAL A 589 -20.14 -0.29 13.97
C VAL A 589 -21.30 -1.14 14.47
N GLN A 590 -21.00 -2.20 15.23
CA GLN A 590 -22.02 -3.08 15.82
C GLN A 590 -21.79 -3.33 17.31
N ASN A 591 -22.88 -3.37 18.08
CA ASN A 591 -22.87 -3.79 19.48
C ASN A 591 -24.01 -4.76 19.78
N THR A 592 -23.69 -5.90 20.38
CA THR A 592 -24.64 -6.84 21.00
C THR A 592 -24.35 -7.11 22.47
N GLY A 593 -23.25 -6.56 23.01
CA GLY A 593 -22.89 -6.66 24.42
C GLY A 593 -23.85 -5.89 25.34
N LYS A 594 -23.90 -6.30 26.61
CA LYS A 594 -24.79 -5.71 27.63
C LYS A 594 -23.99 -4.89 28.65
N ALA A 595 -24.52 -3.73 29.03
CA ALA A 595 -23.98 -2.91 30.10
C ALA A 595 -25.07 -2.11 30.83
N GLU A 596 -24.72 -1.55 31.98
CA GLU A 596 -25.57 -0.57 32.68
C GLU A 596 -25.76 0.70 31.81
N GLU A 597 -24.70 1.13 31.12
CA GLU A 597 -24.72 2.23 30.17
C GLU A 597 -24.06 1.81 28.84
N ILE A 598 -24.71 2.09 27.70
CA ILE A 598 -24.19 1.76 26.37
C ILE A 598 -24.17 3.04 25.52
N TYR A 599 -23.04 3.30 24.88
CA TYR A 599 -22.84 4.42 23.98
C TYR A 599 -22.18 3.95 22.67
N ILE A 600 -22.79 4.32 21.54
CA ILE A 600 -22.39 3.86 20.21
C ILE A 600 -22.44 5.05 19.27
N GLY A 601 -21.39 5.27 18.48
CA GLY A 601 -21.35 6.33 17.48
C GLY A 601 -20.43 6.00 16.31
N GLN A 602 -20.70 6.63 15.16
CA GLN A 602 -19.89 6.42 13.95
C GLN A 602 -18.48 7.01 14.09
N VAL A 603 -18.32 8.08 14.86
CA VAL A 603 -17.00 8.68 15.14
C VAL A 603 -16.51 8.26 16.52
N SER A 604 -17.22 8.63 17.58
CA SER A 604 -16.89 8.20 18.94
C SER A 604 -18.04 7.50 19.62
N GLY A 605 -17.73 6.51 20.45
CA GLY A 605 -18.67 5.95 21.41
C GLY A 605 -19.20 6.98 22.40
N ASN A 606 -18.51 8.10 22.68
CA ASN A 606 -18.98 9.11 23.64
C ASN A 606 -19.98 10.13 23.05
N THR A 607 -20.12 10.18 21.73
CA THR A 607 -21.07 11.07 21.04
C THR A 607 -22.43 10.37 20.94
N LEU A 608 -23.47 10.96 21.54
CA LEU A 608 -24.85 10.48 21.38
C LEU A 608 -25.25 10.47 19.90
N ALA A 609 -25.83 9.36 19.46
CA ALA A 609 -26.33 9.14 18.10
C ALA A 609 -27.40 10.15 17.68
#